data_AF-A0A4U6BW95-F1
#
_entry.id   AF-A0A4U6BW95-F1
#
_cell.length_a   1.000
_cell.length_b   1.000
_cell.length_c   1.000
_cell.angle_alpha   90.00
_cell.angle_beta   90.00
_cell.angle_gamma   90.00
#
_symmetry.space_group_name_H-M   'P 1'
#
loop_
_entity.id
_entity.type
_entity.pdbx_description
1 polymer ?
#
loop_
_entity_poly.entity_id
_entity_poly.type
_entity_poly.pdbx_seq_one_letter_code
_entity_poly.pdbx_strand_id
1 'polypeptide(L)'
;MSDADIVSRFERLGYKLAIDQIAFTSESVEDFYDARETLWTGVGTIKIYEEGGLLLVEKAQPRAGQPSRDIAVISLGHARAVMGVLKPDKSAELPRYAGRMELSER
;
A
#
# COMPACT_ATOMS: atom_id res chain seq x y z
N MET A 1 3.89 -12.16 -15.66
CA MET A 1 3.66 -10.76 -15.24
C MET A 1 4.96 -10.02 -15.46
N SER A 2 4.92 -8.88 -16.14
CA SER A 2 6.09 -8.04 -16.43
C SER A 2 6.25 -6.92 -15.40
N ASP A 3 7.43 -6.31 -15.34
CA ASP A 3 7.70 -5.14 -14.49
C ASP A 3 6.74 -3.97 -14.78
N ALA A 4 6.41 -3.76 -16.06
CA ALA A 4 5.45 -2.75 -16.49
C ALA A 4 4.04 -3.03 -15.94
N ASP A 5 3.63 -4.29 -15.87
CA ASP A 5 2.33 -4.67 -15.28
C ASP A 5 2.29 -4.35 -13.78
N ILE A 6 3.41 -4.53 -13.08
CA ILE A 6 3.52 -4.26 -11.64
C ILE A 6 3.48 -2.76 -11.38
N VAL A 7 4.28 -1.98 -12.11
CA VAL A 7 4.28 -0.51 -12.02
C VAL A 7 2.89 0.05 -12.30
N SER A 8 2.21 -0.44 -13.35
CA SER A 8 0.85 0.02 -13.70
C SER A 8 -0.17 -0.19 -12.57
N ARG A 9 -0.01 -1.22 -11.72
CA ARG A 9 -0.89 -1.41 -10.56
C ARG A 9 -0.73 -0.31 -9.51
N PHE A 10 0.49 0.19 -9.28
CA PHE A 10 0.72 1.32 -8.38
C PHE A 10 0.33 2.65 -9.01
N GLU A 11 0.56 2.83 -10.31
CA GLU A 11 0.09 4.02 -11.04
C GLU A 11 -1.43 4.14 -10.99
N ARG A 12 -2.13 3.01 -11.08
CA ARG A 12 -3.58 2.99 -10.89
C ARG A 12 -3.97 3.49 -9.53
N LEU A 13 -3.18 3.28 -8.46
CA LEU A 13 -3.42 3.83 -7.11
C LEU A 13 -3.02 5.31 -6.95
N GLY A 14 -2.58 5.96 -8.04
CA GLY A 14 -2.13 7.34 -8.05
C GLY A 14 -0.65 7.52 -7.71
N TYR A 15 0.16 6.45 -7.71
CA TYR A 15 1.60 6.54 -7.45
C TYR A 15 2.41 6.40 -8.75
N LYS A 16 3.14 7.45 -9.12
CA LYS A 16 4.14 7.40 -10.20
C LYS A 16 5.48 6.96 -9.62
N LEU A 17 6.00 5.82 -10.08
CA LEU A 17 7.27 5.28 -9.61
C LEU A 17 7.92 4.36 -10.66
N ALA A 18 9.23 4.13 -10.50
CA ALA A 18 10.00 3.16 -11.27
C ALA A 18 10.11 1.81 -10.54
N ILE A 19 10.38 0.73 -11.28
CA ILE A 19 10.42 -0.65 -10.75
C ILE A 19 11.45 -0.83 -9.63
N ASP A 20 12.56 -0.09 -9.69
CA ASP A 20 13.63 -0.10 -8.68
C ASP A 20 13.23 0.53 -7.34
N GLN A 21 12.06 1.18 -7.28
CA GLN A 21 11.46 1.73 -6.07
C GLN A 21 10.47 0.74 -5.41
N ILE A 22 10.30 -0.45 -5.99
CA ILE A 22 9.44 -1.52 -5.47
C ILE A 22 10.31 -2.58 -4.80
N ALA A 23 9.99 -2.90 -3.56
CA ALA A 23 10.53 -4.06 -2.86
C ALA A 23 9.62 -5.27 -3.04
N PHE A 24 10.20 -6.47 -3.17
CA PHE A 24 9.46 -7.72 -3.23
C PHE A 24 9.67 -8.52 -1.94
N THR A 25 8.59 -9.07 -1.41
CA THR A 25 8.61 -9.90 -0.19
C THR A 25 7.67 -11.10 -0.33
N SER A 26 7.90 -12.14 0.46
CA SER A 26 6.97 -13.26 0.64
C SER A 26 5.95 -13.01 1.75
N GLU A 27 6.14 -11.99 2.58
CA GLU A 27 5.21 -11.60 3.65
C GLU A 27 3.83 -11.26 3.07
N SER A 28 2.80 -11.68 3.79
CA SER A 28 1.41 -11.51 3.40
C SER A 28 0.95 -10.06 3.58
N VAL A 29 -0.17 -9.68 2.93
CA VAL A 29 -0.77 -8.35 3.15
C VAL A 29 -1.22 -8.18 4.60
N GLU A 30 -1.69 -9.26 5.22
CA GLU A 30 -2.10 -9.33 6.62
C GLU A 30 -0.91 -9.08 7.55
N ASP A 31 0.26 -9.65 7.25
CA ASP A 31 1.48 -9.42 8.03
C ASP A 31 1.84 -7.93 8.10
N PHE A 32 1.66 -7.18 7.00
CA PHE A 32 1.87 -5.73 6.98
C PHE A 32 0.79 -4.97 7.76
N TYR A 33 -0.46 -5.43 7.69
CA TYR A 33 -1.57 -4.84 8.45
C TYR A 33 -1.36 -4.99 9.96
N ASP A 34 -0.90 -6.16 10.41
CA ASP A 34 -0.64 -6.46 11.82
C ASP A 34 0.66 -5.79 12.32
N ALA A 35 1.72 -5.84 11.51
CA ALA A 35 2.99 -5.16 11.83
C ALA A 35 2.80 -3.65 12.00
N ARG A 36 1.85 -3.07 11.27
CA ARG A 36 1.49 -1.66 11.43
C ARG A 36 0.96 -1.35 12.82
N GLU A 37 0.12 -2.20 13.42
CA GLU A 37 -0.43 -1.96 14.76
C GLU A 37 0.58 -2.22 15.87
N THR A 38 1.54 -3.11 15.64
CA THR A 38 2.38 -3.69 16.70
C THR A 38 3.84 -3.27 16.65
N LEU A 39 4.38 -3.01 15.45
CA LEU A 39 5.81 -2.77 15.22
C LEU A 39 6.14 -1.38 14.69
N TRP A 40 5.20 -0.72 14.00
CA TRP A 40 5.47 0.58 13.40
C TRP A 40 5.41 1.69 14.44
N THR A 41 6.35 2.64 14.34
CA THR A 41 6.37 3.83 15.20
C THR A 41 5.17 4.75 14.94
N GLY A 42 4.75 4.87 13.68
CA GLY A 42 3.55 5.58 13.27
C GLY A 42 2.69 4.68 12.40
N VAL A 43 1.50 4.35 12.89
CA VAL A 43 0.59 3.39 12.23
C VAL A 43 -0.02 3.94 10.93
N GLY A 44 -0.05 5.25 10.76
CA GLY A 44 -0.67 5.90 9.59
C GLY A 44 -2.19 5.70 9.54
N THR A 45 -2.79 6.01 8.38
CA THR A 45 -4.24 5.87 8.14
C THR A 45 -4.49 4.88 7.02
N ILE A 46 -5.24 3.83 7.29
CA ILE A 46 -5.66 2.89 6.26
C ILE A 46 -6.64 3.59 5.31
N LYS A 47 -6.38 3.48 4.01
CA LYS A 47 -7.28 3.95 2.95
C LYS A 47 -7.96 2.81 2.22
N ILE A 48 -7.23 1.73 1.98
CA ILE A 48 -7.73 0.53 1.33
C ILE A 48 -7.16 -0.66 2.07
N TYR A 49 -8.02 -1.61 2.39
CA TYR A 49 -7.62 -2.91 2.89
C TYR A 49 -8.52 -3.96 2.26
N GLU A 50 -7.94 -4.78 1.40
CA GLU A 50 -8.56 -5.95 0.80
C GLU A 50 -7.78 -7.17 1.28
N GLU A 51 -8.41 -7.94 2.16
CA GLU A 51 -7.84 -9.15 2.74
C GLU A 51 -7.27 -10.06 1.64
N GLY A 52 -5.96 -10.35 1.72
CA GLY A 52 -5.24 -11.20 0.76
C GLY A 52 -4.74 -10.52 -0.53
N GLY A 53 -5.11 -9.26 -0.80
CA GLY A 53 -4.93 -8.64 -2.11
C GLY A 53 -4.21 -7.29 -2.15
N LEU A 54 -4.57 -6.37 -1.24
CA LEU A 54 -4.15 -4.97 -1.31
C LEU A 54 -4.21 -4.30 0.07
N LEU A 55 -3.17 -3.54 0.41
CA LEU A 55 -3.18 -2.64 1.55
C LEU A 55 -2.60 -1.29 1.13
N LEU A 56 -3.29 -0.21 1.46
CA LEU A 56 -2.79 1.15 1.34
C LEU A 56 -2.89 1.88 2.68
N VAL A 57 -1.74 2.32 3.18
CA VAL A 57 -1.62 3.12 4.41
C VAL A 57 -1.00 4.47 4.07
N GLU A 58 -1.67 5.55 4.45
CA GLU A 58 -1.15 6.90 4.29
C GLU A 58 -0.42 7.38 5.54
N LYS A 59 0.63 8.19 5.34
CA LYS A 59 1.38 8.85 6.42
C LYS A 59 1.87 7.87 7.51
N ALA A 60 2.24 6.66 7.12
CA ALA A 60 2.82 5.65 7.99
C ALA A 60 4.30 5.92 8.28
N GLN A 61 4.79 5.44 9.42
CA GLN A 61 6.20 5.54 9.82
C GLN A 61 6.66 4.20 10.41
N PRO A 62 7.17 3.28 9.57
CA PRO A 62 7.58 1.95 10.03
C PRO A 62 8.72 1.95 11.05
N ARG A 63 9.63 2.94 10.99
CA ARG A 63 10.78 3.05 11.89
C ARG A 63 10.90 4.45 12.49
N ALA A 64 11.28 4.51 13.76
CA ALA A 64 11.56 5.76 14.45
C ALA A 64 12.67 6.56 13.75
N GLY A 65 12.54 7.88 13.75
CA GLY A 65 13.53 8.79 13.14
C GLY A 65 13.46 8.90 11.62
N GLN A 66 12.59 8.12 10.95
CA GLN A 66 12.36 8.26 9.51
C GLN A 66 11.12 9.12 9.20
N PRO A 67 11.08 9.83 8.07
CA PRO A 67 9.87 10.56 7.66
C PRO A 67 8.69 9.62 7.41
N SER A 68 7.48 10.14 7.67
CA SER A 68 6.23 9.48 7.32
C SER A 68 6.10 9.33 5.80
N ARG A 69 5.47 8.24 5.36
CA ARG A 69 5.32 7.90 3.95
C ARG A 69 4.06 7.10 3.71
N ASP A 70 3.60 7.10 2.48
CA ASP A 70 2.54 6.22 2.06
C ASP A 70 3.12 4.87 1.71
N ILE A 71 2.45 3.81 2.16
CA ILE A 71 2.86 2.43 1.98
C ILE A 71 1.75 1.70 1.25
N ALA A 72 2.06 1.16 0.07
CA ALA A 72 1.15 0.31 -0.66
C ALA A 72 1.76 -1.08 -0.81
N VAL A 73 0.96 -2.10 -0.49
CA VAL A 73 1.31 -3.52 -0.59
C VAL A 73 0.31 -4.17 -1.53
N ILE A 74 0.79 -4.80 -2.59
CA ILE A 74 -0.04 -5.46 -3.60
C ILE A 74 0.36 -6.93 -3.70
N SER A 75 -0.62 -7.82 -3.57
CA SER A 75 -0.43 -9.25 -3.79
C SER A 75 -0.28 -9.55 -5.28
N LEU A 76 0.80 -10.28 -5.62
CA LEU A 76 1.08 -10.79 -6.97
C LEU A 76 0.97 -12.34 -7.00
N GLY A 77 0.21 -12.92 -6.07
CA GLY A 77 0.12 -14.38 -5.88
C GLY A 77 1.09 -14.86 -4.80
N HIS A 78 2.22 -15.45 -5.22
CA HIS A 78 3.23 -15.98 -4.28
C HIS A 78 4.16 -14.91 -3.68
N ALA A 79 4.16 -13.69 -4.23
CA ALA A 79 4.97 -12.57 -3.75
C ALA A 79 4.11 -11.32 -3.59
N ARG A 80 4.57 -10.38 -2.76
CA ARG A 80 3.98 -9.05 -2.59
C ARG A 80 4.96 -8.00 -3.10
N ALA A 81 4.43 -7.05 -3.84
CA ALA A 81 5.14 -5.83 -4.19
C ALA A 81 4.81 -4.76 -3.15
N VAL A 82 5.84 -4.12 -2.62
CA VAL A 82 5.74 -3.10 -1.57
C VAL A 82 6.41 -1.83 -2.05
N MET A 83 5.74 -0.69 -1.86
CA MET A 83 6.35 0.62 -2.08
C MET A 83 6.21 1.49 -0.84
N GLY A 84 7.14 2.45 -0.69
CA GLY A 84 7.09 3.48 0.34
C GLY A 84 7.39 4.86 -0.25
N VAL A 85 6.40 5.76 -0.34
CA VAL A 85 6.56 7.08 -0.98
C VAL A 85 6.41 8.23 0.03
N LEU A 86 7.46 9.04 0.15
CA LEU A 86 7.53 10.16 1.11
C LEU A 86 6.59 11.32 0.78
N LYS A 87 6.38 11.59 -0.52
CA LYS A 87 5.58 12.70 -1.04
C LYS A 87 4.88 12.21 -2.31
N PRO A 88 3.72 11.57 -2.17
CA PRO A 88 3.05 10.99 -3.32
C PRO A 88 2.48 12.11 -4.19
N ASP A 89 2.83 12.10 -5.48
CA ASP A 89 2.16 12.91 -6.51
C ASP A 89 0.79 12.31 -6.78
N LYS A 90 -0.11 12.38 -5.79
CA LYS A 90 -1.47 11.85 -5.91
C LYS A 90 -2.24 12.73 -6.87
N SER A 91 -2.60 12.21 -8.05
CA SER A 91 -3.77 12.76 -8.73
C SER A 91 -4.98 12.60 -7.80
N ALA A 92 -5.81 13.62 -7.67
CA ALA A 92 -6.96 13.62 -6.76
C ALA A 92 -8.04 12.57 -7.08
N GLU A 93 -7.85 11.78 -8.14
CA GLU A 93 -8.75 10.72 -8.56
C GLU A 93 -8.31 9.40 -7.92
N LEU A 94 -8.94 9.05 -6.79
CA LEU A 94 -8.87 7.69 -6.28
C LEU A 94 -9.43 6.71 -7.34
N PRO A 95 -8.87 5.50 -7.46
CA PRO A 95 -9.18 4.59 -8.57
C PRO A 95 -10.46 3.81 -8.26
N ARG A 96 -11.24 3.51 -9.30
CA ARG A 96 -12.59 2.93 -9.26
C ARG A 96 -12.71 1.51 -8.68
N TYR A 97 -11.67 0.95 -8.07
CA TYR A 97 -11.79 -0.31 -7.31
C TYR A 97 -12.38 -0.10 -5.92
N ALA A 98 -12.47 1.14 -5.42
CA ALA A 98 -13.19 1.47 -4.20
C ALA A 98 -14.72 1.40 -4.43
N GLY A 99 -15.24 0.17 -4.60
CA GLY A 99 -16.58 -0.12 -4.13
C GLY A 99 -16.60 0.23 -2.66
N ARG A 100 -17.16 1.40 -2.34
CA ARG A 100 -17.45 1.86 -0.98
C ARG A 100 -18.13 0.68 -0.28
N MET A 101 -17.44 0.02 0.64
CA MET A 101 -18.12 -0.86 1.56
C MET A 101 -18.93 0.09 2.45
N GLU A 102 -20.20 0.27 2.12
CA GLU A 102 -21.14 0.87 3.04
C GLU A 102 -21.04 0.03 4.32
N LEU A 103 -20.62 0.69 5.40
CA LEU A 103 -20.78 0.17 6.74
C LEU A 103 -22.26 -0.21 6.85
N SER A 104 -22.53 -1.51 6.81
CA SER A 104 -23.86 -2.02 7.13
C SER A 104 -24.09 -1.63 8.58
N GLU A 105 -24.89 -0.58 8.78
CA GLU A 105 -25.32 -0.16 10.10
C GLU A 105 -26.05 -1.33 10.77
N ARG A 106 -25.78 -1.49 12.06
CA ARG A 106 -26.43 -2.45 12.95
C ARG A 106 -27.93 -2.20 13.05
#